data_AF-A0A4Q6C0G5-F1
#
_entry.id   AF-A0A4Q6C0G5-F1
#
_cell.length_a   1.000
_cell.length_b   1.000
_cell.length_c   1.000
_cell.angle_alpha   90.00
_cell.angle_beta   90.00
_cell.angle_gamma   90.00
#
_symmetry.space_group_name_H-M   'P 1'
#
loop_
_entity.id
_entity.type
_entity.pdbx_description
1 polymer ?
#
loop_
_entity_poly.entity_id
_entity_poly.type
_entity_poly.pdbx_seq_one_letter_code
_entity_poly.pdbx_strand_id
1 'polypeptide(L)'
;MIETALFALLLLIGIVLIIARPLARLTGIPIYWEIGAGSLLVIAFLFHLTDSYVAPKFSEEDLANKPCGSASPQGACYTLERALCEKAWDNADSTCKAEVKELLRDRPSAMSGPAVNRCKAKKMDQFLRYNRTNSESPVCKAYFEFIEAR
;
A
#
# COMPACT_ATOMS: atom_id res chain seq x y z
N MET A 1 -9.12 -10.55 6.76
CA MET A 1 -10.58 -10.46 7.01
C MET A 1 -10.95 -10.61 8.49
N ILE A 2 -10.33 -11.55 9.23
CA ILE A 2 -10.62 -11.73 10.67
C ILE A 2 -10.09 -10.56 11.52
N GLU A 3 -8.87 -10.08 11.26
CA GLU A 3 -8.28 -8.95 12.00
C GLU A 3 -9.08 -7.66 11.87
N THR A 4 -9.52 -7.33 10.67
CA THR A 4 -10.36 -6.14 10.40
C THR A 4 -11.69 -6.18 11.14
N ALA A 5 -12.30 -7.37 11.29
CA ALA A 5 -13.52 -7.54 12.05
C ALA A 5 -13.28 -7.33 13.55
N LEU A 6 -12.13 -7.77 14.07
CA LEU A 6 -11.73 -7.58 15.47
C LEU A 6 -11.53 -6.08 15.79
N PHE A 7 -10.83 -5.35 14.93
CA PHE A 7 -10.60 -3.92 15.10
C PHE A 7 -11.88 -3.09 14.97
N ALA A 8 -12.80 -3.46 14.07
CA ALA A 8 -14.13 -2.85 14.00
C ALA A 8 -14.96 -3.08 15.27
N LEU A 9 -14.85 -4.27 15.87
CA LEU A 9 -15.48 -4.57 17.16
C LEU A 9 -14.91 -3.68 18.28
N LEU A 10 -13.59 -3.49 18.32
CA LEU A 10 -12.93 -2.61 19.30
C LEU A 10 -13.39 -1.15 19.16
N LEU A 11 -13.61 -0.67 17.93
CA LEU A 11 -14.18 0.66 17.68
C LEU A 11 -15.58 0.77 18.28
N LEU A 12 -16.45 -0.21 18.02
CA LEU A 12 -17.81 -0.22 18.56
C LEU A 12 -17.81 -0.20 20.09
N ILE A 13 -16.95 -1.00 20.71
CA ILE A 13 -16.78 -1.01 22.17
C ILE A 13 -16.30 0.36 22.67
N GLY A 14 -15.30 0.97 22.01
CA GLY A 14 -14.80 2.29 22.37
C GLY A 14 -15.87 3.39 22.30
N ILE A 15 -16.69 3.39 21.24
CA ILE A 15 -17.80 4.34 21.08
C ILE A 15 -18.85 4.15 22.18
N VAL A 16 -19.21 2.90 22.50
CA VAL A 16 -20.18 2.59 23.54
C VAL A 16 -19.70 3.07 24.92
N LEU A 17 -18.41 2.86 25.24
CA LEU A 17 -17.81 3.35 26.48
C LEU A 17 -17.87 4.89 26.59
N ILE A 18 -17.66 5.62 25.49
CA ILE A 18 -17.68 7.09 25.48
C ILE A 18 -19.12 7.64 25.60
N ILE A 19 -20.06 7.09 24.85
CA ILE A 19 -21.43 7.61 24.71
C ILE A 19 -22.36 7.09 25.81
N ALA A 20 -22.49 5.76 25.91
CA ALA A 20 -23.45 5.14 26.82
C ALA A 20 -22.96 5.10 28.27
N ARG A 21 -21.63 5.12 28.46
CA ARG A 21 -20.93 5.11 29.75
C ARG A 21 -21.47 4.04 30.71
N PRO A 22 -21.60 2.79 30.25
CA PRO A 22 -22.22 1.73 31.04
C PRO A 22 -21.47 1.47 32.35
N LEU A 23 -20.15 1.59 32.39
CA LEU A 23 -19.35 1.27 33.57
C LEU A 23 -19.50 2.36 34.64
N ALA A 24 -19.40 3.64 34.29
CA ALA A 24 -19.62 4.72 35.24
C ALA A 24 -21.04 4.67 35.83
N ARG A 25 -22.04 4.23 35.05
CA ARG A 25 -23.43 4.09 35.51
C ARG A 25 -23.68 2.87 36.40
N LEU A 26 -23.02 1.75 36.14
CA LEU A 26 -23.31 0.47 36.81
C LEU A 26 -22.36 0.16 37.97
N THR A 27 -21.09 0.56 37.88
CA THR A 27 -20.05 0.17 38.85
C THR A 27 -19.47 1.35 39.64
N GLY A 28 -19.88 2.58 39.32
CA GLY A 28 -19.43 3.80 40.02
C GLY A 28 -17.99 4.20 39.70
N ILE A 29 -17.39 3.62 38.65
CA ILE A 29 -16.05 4.00 38.18
C ILE A 29 -16.07 5.47 37.73
N PRO A 30 -15.02 6.26 38.02
CA PRO A 30 -14.98 7.65 37.61
C PRO A 30 -15.05 7.80 36.09
N ILE A 31 -15.89 8.72 35.62
CA ILE A 31 -16.23 8.93 34.20
C ILE A 31 -14.99 9.11 33.31
N TYR A 32 -13.96 9.78 33.82
CA TYR A 32 -12.72 10.05 33.08
C TYR A 32 -11.93 8.77 32.72
N TRP A 33 -12.00 7.72 33.54
CA TRP A 33 -11.36 6.44 33.23
C TRP A 33 -12.04 5.72 32.06
N GLU A 34 -13.36 5.76 32.01
CA GLU A 34 -14.15 5.13 30.93
C GLU A 34 -13.97 5.88 29.60
N ILE A 35 -14.00 7.21 29.64
CA ILE A 35 -13.72 8.05 28.47
C ILE A 35 -12.27 7.85 27.99
N GLY A 36 -11.30 7.77 28.92
CA GLY A 36 -9.90 7.52 28.59
C GLY A 36 -9.71 6.18 27.89
N ALA A 37 -10.28 5.10 28.43
CA ALA A 37 -10.22 3.77 27.84
C ALA A 37 -10.89 3.72 26.46
N GLY A 38 -12.09 4.31 26.32
CA GLY A 38 -12.78 4.38 25.04
C GLY A 38 -12.00 5.17 23.99
N SER A 39 -11.40 6.31 24.39
CA SER A 39 -10.59 7.14 23.48
C SER A 39 -9.33 6.42 23.01
N LEU A 40 -8.66 5.67 23.90
CA LEU A 40 -7.51 4.84 23.55
C LEU A 40 -7.84 3.78 22.50
N LEU A 41 -9.00 3.11 22.64
CA LEU A 41 -9.46 2.11 21.67
C LEU A 41 -9.73 2.73 20.29
N VAL A 42 -10.34 3.92 20.25
CA VAL A 42 -10.57 4.66 19.00
C VAL A 42 -9.25 5.07 18.35
N ILE A 43 -8.28 5.58 19.13
CA ILE A 43 -6.96 5.95 18.63
C ILE A 43 -6.22 4.72 18.08
N ALA A 44 -6.24 3.59 18.80
CA ALA A 44 -5.62 2.36 18.34
C ALA A 44 -6.22 1.85 17.03
N PHE A 45 -7.55 1.95 16.89
CA PHE A 45 -8.24 1.65 15.63
C PHE A 45 -7.80 2.57 14.51
N LEU A 46 -7.76 3.88 14.74
CA LEU A 46 -7.31 4.85 13.75
C LEU A 46 -5.87 4.55 13.31
N PHE A 47 -4.97 4.27 14.24
CA PHE A 47 -3.58 3.92 13.94
C PHE A 47 -3.50 2.68 13.06
N HIS A 48 -4.23 1.61 13.40
CA HIS A 48 -4.33 0.40 12.59
C HIS A 48 -4.90 0.67 11.19
N LEU A 49 -5.89 1.55 11.07
CA LEU A 49 -6.47 1.96 9.79
C LEU A 49 -5.43 2.66 8.91
N THR A 50 -4.68 3.60 9.49
CA THR A 50 -3.57 4.25 8.79
C THR A 50 -2.51 3.24 8.37
N ASP A 51 -2.03 2.39 9.26
CA ASP A 51 -0.95 1.45 8.96
C ASP A 51 -1.35 0.38 7.93
N SER A 52 -2.60 -0.10 7.99
CA SER A 52 -3.06 -1.19 7.13
C SER A 52 -3.58 -0.74 5.77
N TYR A 53 -4.03 0.52 5.63
CA TYR A 53 -4.71 0.98 4.41
C TYR A 53 -4.13 2.25 3.80
N VAL A 54 -3.46 3.07 4.60
CA VAL A 54 -2.97 4.39 4.18
C VAL A 54 -1.46 4.34 3.96
N ALA A 55 -0.70 3.82 4.91
CA ALA A 55 0.74 3.64 4.81
C ALA A 55 1.19 2.77 3.61
N PRO A 56 0.49 1.67 3.24
CA PRO A 56 0.86 0.89 2.06
C PRO A 56 0.62 1.66 0.76
N LYS A 57 -0.37 2.54 0.72
CA LYS A 57 -0.63 3.39 -0.45
C LYS A 57 0.39 4.52 -0.59
N PHE A 58 0.78 5.13 0.53
CA PHE A 58 1.87 6.11 0.52
C PHE A 58 3.21 5.47 0.20
N SER A 59 3.47 4.26 0.68
CA SER A 59 4.68 3.53 0.30
C SER A 59 4.65 3.13 -1.16
N GLU A 60 3.50 2.74 -1.74
CA GLU A 60 3.36 2.54 -3.19
C GLU A 60 3.66 3.82 -3.99
N GLU A 61 3.24 4.98 -3.50
CA GLU A 61 3.48 6.28 -4.13
C GLU A 61 4.95 6.75 -3.98
N ASP A 62 5.57 6.52 -2.82
CA ASP A 62 6.99 6.83 -2.56
C ASP A 62 7.95 5.86 -3.27
N LEU A 63 7.58 4.58 -3.37
CA LEU A 63 8.30 3.58 -4.17
C LEU A 63 8.22 3.92 -5.67
N ALA A 64 7.11 4.54 -6.13
CA ALA A 64 7.01 5.07 -7.48
C ALA A 64 7.96 6.25 -7.75
N ASN A 65 8.29 7.03 -6.72
CA ASN A 65 9.19 8.18 -6.82
C ASN A 65 10.68 7.80 -6.81
N LYS A 66 11.04 6.60 -6.34
CA LYS A 66 12.42 6.08 -6.36
C LYS A 66 12.45 4.63 -6.84
N PRO A 67 12.19 4.40 -8.14
CA PRO A 67 11.98 3.07 -8.69
C PRO A 67 13.20 2.17 -8.52
N CYS A 68 14.41 2.69 -8.31
CA CYS A 68 15.66 1.92 -8.31
C CYS A 68 16.44 2.02 -6.99
N GLY A 69 15.76 2.33 -5.88
CA GLY A 69 16.35 2.25 -4.54
C GLY A 69 16.53 0.80 -4.07
N SER A 70 17.42 0.55 -3.11
CA SER A 70 17.59 -0.79 -2.53
C SER A 70 16.34 -1.33 -1.84
N ALA A 71 15.42 -0.44 -1.44
CA ALA A 71 14.13 -0.78 -0.85
C ALA A 71 13.02 -0.98 -1.90
N SER A 72 13.26 -0.69 -3.18
CA SER A 72 12.26 -0.88 -4.23
C SER A 72 12.30 -2.30 -4.77
N PRO A 73 11.17 -2.86 -5.23
CA PRO A 73 11.15 -4.16 -5.89
C PRO A 73 12.13 -4.23 -7.07
N GLN A 74 12.28 -3.14 -7.82
CA GLN A 74 13.19 -3.11 -8.97
C GLN A 74 14.66 -3.08 -8.55
N GLY A 75 15.02 -2.45 -7.42
CA GLY A 75 16.38 -2.51 -6.89
C GLY A 75 16.70 -3.79 -6.12
N ALA A 76 15.69 -4.46 -5.55
CA ALA A 76 15.84 -5.71 -4.82
C ALA A 76 15.85 -6.95 -5.73
N CYS A 77 15.11 -6.90 -6.84
CA CYS A 77 14.86 -8.06 -7.72
C CYS A 77 15.68 -8.07 -9.01
N TYR A 78 16.56 -7.09 -9.20
CA TYR A 78 17.48 -7.05 -10.32
C TYR A 78 18.89 -6.68 -9.85
N THR A 79 19.91 -7.28 -10.46
CA THR A 79 21.31 -6.86 -10.28
C THR A 79 21.62 -5.79 -11.32
N LEU A 80 21.34 -4.54 -10.96
CA LEU A 80 21.54 -3.40 -11.86
C LEU A 80 22.21 -2.25 -11.14
N GLU A 81 23.09 -1.57 -11.86
CA GLU A 81 23.48 -0.22 -11.45
C GLU A 81 22.25 0.69 -11.44
N ARG A 82 22.12 1.46 -10.37
CA ARG A 82 20.96 2.34 -10.15
C ARG A 82 20.67 3.24 -11.35
N ALA A 83 21.70 3.80 -11.97
CA ALA A 83 21.56 4.67 -13.15
C ALA A 83 20.97 3.94 -14.36
N LEU A 84 21.29 2.65 -14.56
CA LEU A 84 20.74 1.85 -15.65
C LEU A 84 19.27 1.52 -15.41
N CYS A 85 18.90 1.23 -14.17
CA CYS A 85 17.52 1.01 -13.76
C CYS A 85 16.69 2.30 -13.94
N GLU A 86 17.17 3.45 -13.46
CA GLU A 86 16.45 4.74 -13.57
C GLU A 86 16.24 5.11 -15.05
N LYS A 87 17.28 4.93 -15.87
CA LYS A 87 17.18 5.14 -17.33
C LYS A 87 16.16 4.22 -17.99
N ALA A 88 16.13 2.92 -17.64
CA ALA A 88 15.16 1.99 -18.18
C ALA A 88 13.72 2.33 -17.75
N TRP A 89 13.55 2.80 -16.52
CA TRP A 89 12.27 3.26 -15.99
C TRP A 89 11.77 4.52 -16.71
N ASP A 90 12.63 5.52 -16.90
CA ASP A 90 12.28 6.79 -17.54
C ASP A 90 12.02 6.63 -19.03
N ASN A 91 12.76 5.75 -19.72
CA ASN A 91 12.51 5.42 -21.12
C ASN A 91 11.11 4.85 -21.36
N ALA A 92 10.52 4.17 -20.38
CA ALA A 92 9.18 3.61 -20.50
C ALA A 92 8.05 4.64 -20.21
N ASP A 93 8.37 5.79 -19.61
CA ASP A 93 7.40 6.73 -19.06
C ASP A 93 6.44 7.32 -20.10
N SER A 94 6.99 7.90 -21.17
CA SER A 94 6.20 8.54 -22.23
C SER A 94 5.29 7.55 -22.95
N THR A 95 5.80 6.35 -23.23
CA THR A 95 5.06 5.30 -23.93
C THR A 95 3.94 4.75 -23.05
N CYS A 96 4.22 4.49 -21.77
CA CYS A 96 3.21 3.98 -20.84
C CYS A 96 2.12 5.00 -20.51
N LYS A 97 2.45 6.29 -20.43
CA LYS A 97 1.43 7.35 -20.30
C LYS A 97 0.49 7.40 -21.50
N ALA A 98 1.00 7.18 -22.71
CA ALA A 98 0.17 7.11 -23.91
C ALA A 98 -0.74 5.87 -23.91
N GLU A 99 -0.20 4.67 -23.66
CA GLU A 99 -0.96 3.42 -23.61
C GLU A 99 -2.07 3.44 -22.54
N VAL A 100 -1.76 3.97 -21.35
CA VAL A 100 -2.74 4.06 -20.27
C VAL A 100 -3.80 5.13 -20.55
N LYS A 101 -3.45 6.23 -21.22
CA LYS A 101 -4.43 7.26 -21.62
C LYS A 101 -5.48 6.70 -22.58
N GLU A 102 -5.08 5.82 -23.51
CA GLU A 102 -6.03 5.12 -24.37
C GLU A 102 -6.94 4.19 -23.57
N LEU A 103 -6.37 3.43 -22.62
CA LEU A 103 -7.11 2.51 -21.76
C LEU A 103 -8.12 3.24 -20.84
N LEU A 104 -7.75 4.42 -20.35
CA LEU A 104 -8.60 5.28 -19.53
C LEU A 104 -9.73 5.93 -20.31
N ARG A 105 -9.63 6.02 -21.64
CA ARG A 105 -10.74 6.48 -22.47
C ARG A 105 -11.95 5.55 -22.33
N ASP A 106 -11.70 4.25 -22.19
CA ASP A 106 -12.74 3.24 -22.02
C ASP A 106 -13.12 3.02 -20.55
N ARG A 107 -12.27 3.45 -19.61
CA ARG A 107 -12.49 3.33 -18.15
C ARG A 107 -12.02 4.59 -17.40
N PRO A 108 -12.77 5.71 -17.50
CA PRO A 108 -12.34 7.00 -16.97
C PRO A 108 -12.24 7.06 -15.45
N SER A 109 -12.86 6.11 -14.72
CA SER A 109 -12.78 6.00 -13.27
C SER A 109 -11.55 5.23 -12.75
N ALA A 110 -10.73 4.66 -13.63
CA ALA A 110 -9.56 3.91 -13.20
C ALA A 110 -8.40 4.85 -12.83
N MET A 111 -7.60 4.44 -11.84
CA MET A 111 -6.45 5.23 -11.39
C MET A 111 -5.32 5.16 -12.43
N SER A 112 -4.91 6.31 -12.96
CA SER A 112 -3.87 6.41 -14.00
C SER A 112 -2.47 6.06 -13.47
N GLY A 113 -2.12 6.50 -12.27
CA GLY A 113 -0.80 6.29 -11.66
C GLY A 113 -0.40 4.81 -11.56
N PRO A 114 -1.19 3.95 -10.89
CA PRO A 114 -0.88 2.52 -10.77
C PRO A 114 -0.79 1.81 -12.12
N ALA A 115 -1.64 2.17 -13.09
CA ALA A 115 -1.61 1.61 -14.43
C ALA A 115 -0.33 1.98 -15.19
N VAL A 116 0.10 3.24 -15.09
CA VAL A 116 1.38 3.71 -15.68
C VAL A 116 2.56 3.00 -15.03
N ASN A 117 2.59 2.90 -13.70
CA ASN A 117 3.66 2.23 -12.98
C ASN A 117 3.77 0.75 -13.34
N ARG A 118 2.64 0.05 -13.44
CA ARG A 118 2.62 -1.36 -13.88
C ARG A 118 3.14 -1.51 -15.31
N CYS A 119 2.73 -0.62 -16.22
CA CYS A 119 3.26 -0.60 -17.58
C CYS A 119 4.78 -0.38 -17.61
N LYS A 120 5.28 0.61 -16.86
CA LYS A 120 6.72 0.92 -16.78
C LYS A 120 7.50 -0.27 -16.22
N ALA A 121 7.04 -0.85 -15.12
CA ALA A 121 7.62 -2.05 -14.51
C ALA A 121 7.69 -3.23 -15.50
N LYS A 122 6.64 -3.43 -16.29
CA LYS A 122 6.58 -4.47 -17.32
C LYS A 122 7.54 -4.21 -18.49
N LYS A 123 7.62 -2.99 -19.02
CA LYS A 123 8.56 -2.66 -20.10
C LYS A 123 10.01 -2.73 -19.64
N MET A 124 10.27 -2.28 -18.41
CA MET A 124 11.57 -2.40 -17.78
C MET A 124 11.98 -3.87 -17.62
N ASP A 125 11.07 -4.72 -17.16
CA ASP A 125 11.28 -6.16 -17.07
C ASP A 125 11.56 -6.81 -18.43
N GLN A 126 10.86 -6.42 -19.49
CA GLN A 126 11.14 -6.91 -20.85
C GLN A 126 12.56 -6.59 -21.30
N PHE A 127 13.10 -5.42 -20.92
CA PHE A 127 14.47 -5.02 -21.25
C PHE A 127 15.52 -5.70 -20.35
N LEU A 128 15.18 -5.96 -19.09
CA LEU A 128 16.11 -6.38 -18.04
C LEU A 128 15.89 -7.82 -17.57
N ARG A 129 15.11 -8.61 -18.31
CA ARG A 129 14.66 -9.95 -17.91
C ARG A 129 15.79 -10.89 -17.51
N TYR A 130 16.93 -10.76 -18.18
CA TYR A 130 18.12 -11.57 -17.93
C TYR A 130 18.91 -11.13 -16.68
N ASN A 131 18.61 -9.95 -16.13
CA ASN A 131 19.24 -9.40 -14.92
C ASN A 131 18.39 -9.61 -13.66
N ARG A 132 17.28 -10.36 -13.76
CA ARG A 132 16.47 -10.74 -12.60
C ARG A 132 17.33 -11.55 -11.62
N THR A 133 17.34 -11.16 -10.36
CA THR A 133 18.00 -11.88 -9.27
C THR A 133 17.06 -12.08 -8.10
N ASN A 134 17.33 -13.09 -7.28
CA ASN A 134 16.52 -13.39 -6.09
C ASN A 134 15.04 -13.66 -6.42
N SER A 135 14.76 -14.30 -7.55
CA SER A 135 13.39 -14.65 -8.00
C SER A 135 12.63 -15.55 -7.03
N GLU A 136 13.34 -16.20 -6.10
CA GLU A 136 12.77 -17.04 -5.06
C GLU A 136 12.36 -16.27 -3.79
N SER A 137 12.80 -15.01 -3.64
CA SER A 137 12.35 -14.16 -2.54
C SER A 137 10.84 -13.90 -2.69
N PRO A 138 10.04 -13.99 -1.59
CA PRO A 138 8.61 -13.72 -1.63
C PRO A 138 8.25 -12.37 -2.28
N VAL A 139 9.08 -11.35 -2.05
CA VAL A 139 8.88 -10.00 -2.60
C VAL A 139 9.06 -9.98 -4.12
N CYS A 140 10.10 -10.64 -4.63
CA CYS A 140 10.38 -10.68 -6.05
C CYS A 140 9.41 -11.57 -6.81
N LYS A 141 8.99 -12.68 -6.20
CA LYS A 141 7.94 -13.54 -6.74
C LYS A 141 6.62 -12.77 -6.89
N ALA A 142 6.18 -12.09 -5.83
CA ALA A 142 4.97 -11.28 -5.87
C ALA A 142 5.06 -10.12 -6.89
N TYR A 143 6.24 -9.48 -6.99
CA TYR A 143 6.49 -8.43 -7.97
C TYR A 143 6.41 -8.96 -9.42
N PHE A 144 7.05 -10.10 -9.71
CA PHE A 144 7.01 -10.71 -11.04
C PHE A 144 5.60 -11.19 -11.41
N GLU A 145 4.87 -11.77 -10.46
CA GLU A 145 3.46 -12.11 -10.65
C GLU A 145 2.61 -10.86 -10.94
N PHE A 146 2.84 -9.74 -10.24
CA PHE A 146 2.12 -8.49 -10.48
C PHE A 146 2.31 -7.92 -11.89
N ILE A 147 3.54 -7.94 -12.42
CA ILE A 147 3.84 -7.41 -13.76
C ILE A 147 3.47 -8.39 -14.90
N GLU A 148 3.47 -9.70 -14.61
CA GLU A 148 3.15 -10.75 -15.59
C GLU A 148 1.65 -11.07 -15.62
N ALA A 149 0.90 -10.82 -14.53
CA ALA A 149 -0.55 -10.95 -14.51
C ALA A 149 -1.19 -10.02 -15.56
N ARG A 150 -2.25 -10.50 -16.22
CA ARG A 150 -2.91 -9.81 -17.32
C ARG A 150 -3.99 -8.87 -16.81
#